data_AF-A0A7S2ZC52-F1
#
_entry.id   AF-A0A7S2ZC52-F1
#
_cell.length_a   1.000
_cell.length_b   1.000
_cell.length_c   1.000
_cell.angle_alpha   90.00
_cell.angle_beta   90.00
_cell.angle_gamma   90.00
#
_symmetry.space_group_name_H-M   'P 1'
#
loop_
_entity.id
_entity.type
_entity.pdbx_description
1 polymer ?
#
loop_
_entity_poly.entity_id
_entity_poly.type
_entity_poly.pdbx_seq_one_letter_code
_entity_poly.pdbx_strand_id
1 'polypeptide(L)'
;MSGWNAEPRSIQGGSSGRVGSLQKLVIHLLREAKIYPPQQERRIVGEIISAISQYSSLFPELAMYTLKNGKQVRLLRLKGTIPIRYMGSPYNIPVSIWITEFFPNKCPLVYVEILEGMAVPPSHKHVDSRGMVYHPYLHRWQAQRDNIAALVFELCATFSRAPPLFKKKRPLRADERKRLLVQQVTEEATKRMTESSARDKSTFHSRMEERARLEEVSQELLKELSNLNVENMSSVQRIEALKAENRSLEAWVKDNKEPKNVDSLLKAPSIPQQQVRARKLRRKQ
;
A
#
# COMPACT_ATOMS: atom_id res chain seq x y z
N MET A 1 44.99 24.67 3.97
CA MET A 1 45.15 23.61 2.94
C MET A 1 43.78 22.95 2.79
N SER A 2 43.02 23.02 1.71
CA SER A 2 43.25 23.49 0.35
C SER A 2 41.87 23.74 -0.28
N GLY A 3 41.68 24.91 -0.90
CA GLY A 3 40.44 25.27 -1.59
C GLY A 3 40.32 24.57 -2.95
N TRP A 4 39.11 24.15 -3.29
CA TRP A 4 38.76 23.72 -4.65
C TRP A 4 38.20 24.92 -5.41
N ASN A 5 39.10 25.71 -5.98
CA ASN A 5 38.77 26.65 -7.05
C ASN A 5 38.76 25.86 -8.36
N ALA A 6 37.59 25.74 -8.99
CA ALA A 6 37.47 25.29 -10.38
C ALA A 6 37.02 26.47 -11.23
N GLU A 7 37.98 27.14 -11.86
CA GLU A 7 37.72 28.10 -12.93
C GLU A 7 37.01 27.41 -14.12
N PRO A 8 36.08 28.11 -14.80
CA PRO A 8 35.45 27.59 -15.99
C PRO A 8 36.44 27.61 -17.16
N ARG A 9 36.88 26.43 -17.61
CA ARG A 9 37.59 26.29 -18.88
C ARG A 9 36.71 26.74 -20.03
N SER A 10 37.12 27.83 -20.67
CA SER A 10 36.63 28.30 -21.95
C SER A 10 36.81 27.23 -23.02
N ILE A 11 35.71 26.60 -23.45
CA ILE A 11 35.68 25.75 -24.64
C ILE A 11 35.54 26.67 -25.85
N GLN A 12 36.65 27.11 -26.42
CA GLN A 12 36.70 27.69 -27.77
C GLN A 12 37.57 26.80 -28.66
N GLY A 13 37.01 26.34 -29.79
CA GLY A 13 37.75 25.68 -30.88
C GLY A 13 37.41 24.19 -31.07
N GLY A 14 36.28 23.90 -31.74
CA GLY A 14 35.94 22.52 -32.15
C GLY A 14 34.61 22.35 -32.88
N SER A 15 33.73 23.35 -32.81
CA SER A 15 32.39 23.29 -33.43
C SER A 15 32.43 23.45 -34.97
N SER A 16 33.35 24.27 -35.50
CA SER A 16 33.37 24.64 -36.93
C SER A 16 33.57 23.43 -37.87
N GLY A 17 34.47 22.50 -37.52
CA GLY A 17 34.75 21.31 -38.35
C GLY A 17 33.58 20.33 -38.44
N ARG A 18 32.82 20.16 -37.35
CA ARG A 18 31.65 19.26 -37.34
C ARG A 18 30.50 19.82 -38.16
N VAL A 19 30.24 21.13 -38.04
CA VAL A 19 29.20 21.80 -38.82
C VAL A 19 29.51 21.75 -40.31
N GLY A 20 30.78 21.97 -40.70
CA GLY A 20 31.19 21.86 -42.10
C GLY A 20 31.00 20.45 -42.69
N SER A 21 31.31 19.40 -41.93
CA SER A 21 31.08 18.02 -42.35
C SER A 21 29.59 17.67 -42.46
N LEU A 22 28.78 18.11 -41.50
CA LEU A 22 27.32 17.90 -41.52
C LEU A 22 26.68 18.63 -42.71
N GLN A 23 27.08 19.86 -42.97
CA GLN A 23 26.59 20.64 -44.12
C GLN A 23 26.86 19.92 -45.44
N LYS A 24 28.09 19.41 -45.63
CA LYS A 24 28.45 18.63 -46.83
C LYS A 24 27.59 17.37 -46.96
N LEU A 25 27.34 16.66 -45.86
CA LEU A 25 26.48 15.48 -45.84
C LEU A 25 25.04 15.83 -46.28
N VAL A 26 24.43 16.87 -45.69
CA VAL A 26 23.06 17.27 -46.03
C VAL A 26 22.94 17.68 -47.50
N ILE A 27 23.92 18.44 -48.01
CA ILE A 27 23.98 18.81 -49.44
C ILE A 27 24.08 17.57 -50.33
N HIS A 28 24.94 16.61 -49.97
CA HIS A 28 25.06 15.35 -50.71
C HIS A 28 23.73 14.59 -50.77
N LEU A 29 23.05 14.43 -49.63
CA LEU A 29 21.75 13.75 -49.54
C LEU A 29 20.67 14.47 -50.37
N LEU A 30 20.61 15.81 -50.32
CA LEU A 30 19.65 16.58 -51.12
C LEU A 30 19.85 16.36 -52.63
N ARG A 31 21.11 16.37 -53.09
CA ARG A 31 21.44 16.16 -54.49
C ARG A 31 21.19 14.73 -54.95
N GLU A 32 21.40 13.74 -54.07
CA GLU A 32 21.08 12.35 -54.35
C GLU A 32 19.56 12.12 -54.45
N ALA A 33 18.74 12.82 -53.66
CA ALA A 33 17.28 12.73 -53.73
C ALA A 33 16.68 13.21 -55.06
N LYS A 34 17.34 14.17 -55.74
CA LYS A 34 16.95 14.73 -57.05
C LYS A 34 15.51 15.27 -57.14
N ILE A 35 14.87 15.55 -56.01
CA ILE A 35 13.47 16.00 -55.92
C ILE A 35 13.34 17.46 -55.46
N TYR A 36 14.37 17.99 -54.79
CA TYR A 36 14.35 19.33 -54.22
C TYR A 36 14.85 20.37 -55.23
N PRO A 37 14.14 21.49 -55.44
CA PRO A 37 14.60 22.58 -56.30
C PRO A 37 15.93 23.18 -55.80
N PRO A 38 16.90 23.47 -56.69
CA PRO A 38 18.19 24.06 -56.30
C PRO A 38 18.05 25.38 -55.52
N GLN A 39 17.03 26.18 -55.82
CA GLN A 39 16.76 27.45 -55.16
C GLN A 39 16.42 27.29 -53.66
N GLN A 40 15.90 26.11 -53.27
CA GLN A 40 15.51 25.80 -51.90
C GLN A 40 16.61 25.06 -51.12
N GLU A 41 17.66 24.56 -51.78
CA GLU A 41 18.75 23.78 -51.16
C GLU A 41 19.35 24.53 -49.97
N ARG A 42 19.75 25.79 -50.16
CA ARG A 42 20.35 26.62 -49.08
C ARG A 42 19.42 26.75 -47.87
N ARG A 43 18.12 26.92 -48.12
CA ARG A 43 17.09 27.07 -47.08
C ARG A 43 16.90 25.78 -46.30
N ILE A 44 16.79 24.63 -46.99
CA ILE A 44 16.64 23.31 -46.36
C ILE A 44 17.88 22.95 -45.53
N VAL A 45 19.08 23.18 -46.08
CA VAL A 45 20.34 22.91 -45.38
C VAL A 45 20.41 23.71 -44.08
N GLY A 46 20.09 25.01 -44.13
CA GLY A 46 20.08 25.85 -42.92
C GLY A 46 19.09 25.38 -41.85
N GLU A 47 17.89 24.98 -42.26
CA GLU A 47 16.87 24.43 -41.35
C GLU A 47 17.33 23.14 -40.65
N ILE A 48 17.90 22.22 -41.42
CA ILE A 48 18.37 20.94 -40.92
C ILE A 48 19.54 21.12 -39.96
N ILE A 49 20.54 21.93 -40.33
CA ILE A 49 21.70 22.20 -39.47
C ILE A 49 21.25 22.87 -38.17
N SER A 50 20.33 23.84 -38.25
CA SER A 50 19.77 24.51 -37.07
C SER A 50 19.07 23.51 -36.14
N ALA A 51 18.23 22.63 -36.69
CA ALA A 51 17.53 21.61 -35.92
C ALA A 51 18.49 20.62 -35.25
N ILE A 52 19.48 20.09 -35.98
CA ILE A 52 20.46 19.12 -35.44
C ILE A 52 21.37 19.79 -34.39
N SER A 53 21.73 21.06 -34.58
CA SER A 53 22.54 21.80 -33.60
C SER A 53 21.83 21.95 -32.26
N GLN A 54 20.50 22.10 -32.26
CA GLN A 54 19.69 22.18 -31.03
C GLN A 54 19.31 20.79 -30.49
N TYR A 55 19.09 19.83 -31.38
CA TYR A 55 18.65 18.47 -31.05
C TYR A 55 19.61 17.45 -31.64
N SER A 56 20.74 17.24 -30.96
CA SER A 56 21.88 16.44 -31.45
C SER A 56 21.61 14.96 -31.71
N SER A 57 20.49 14.43 -31.19
CA SER A 57 20.09 13.04 -31.48
C SER A 57 19.36 12.88 -32.82
N LEU A 58 18.98 13.99 -33.46
CA LEU A 58 18.46 13.99 -34.82
C LEU A 58 19.61 13.88 -35.82
N PHE A 59 19.46 13.02 -36.82
CA PHE A 59 20.43 12.88 -37.89
C PHE A 59 19.71 12.86 -39.25
N PRO A 60 20.35 13.42 -40.30
CA PRO A 60 19.76 13.45 -41.63
C PRO A 60 20.04 12.13 -42.35
N GLU A 61 19.01 11.57 -43.00
CA GLU A 61 19.16 10.40 -43.87
C GLU A 61 18.17 10.44 -45.03
N LEU A 62 18.50 9.73 -46.11
CA LEU A 62 17.55 9.46 -47.19
C LEU A 62 16.78 8.18 -46.89
N ALA A 63 15.47 8.24 -47.09
CA ALA A 63 14.60 7.09 -46.95
C ALA A 63 13.52 7.08 -48.04
N MET A 64 13.04 5.89 -48.37
CA MET A 64 11.91 5.71 -49.27
C MET A 64 10.62 6.09 -48.53
N TYR A 65 9.83 6.96 -49.16
CA TYR A 65 8.53 7.41 -48.68
C TYR A 65 7.45 7.09 -49.70
N THR A 66 6.34 6.51 -49.22
CA THR A 66 5.19 6.18 -50.06
C THR A 66 4.21 7.34 -50.07
N LEU A 67 4.09 8.01 -51.22
CA LEU A 67 3.12 9.08 -51.42
C LEU A 67 1.69 8.52 -51.38
N LYS A 68 0.70 9.42 -51.23
CA LYS A 68 -0.72 9.05 -51.19
C LYS A 68 -1.21 8.31 -52.44
N ASN A 69 -0.56 8.52 -53.58
CA ASN A 69 -0.84 7.83 -54.84
C ASN A 69 -0.13 6.46 -54.97
N GLY A 70 0.53 5.97 -53.91
CA GLY A 70 1.27 4.71 -53.90
C GLY A 70 2.68 4.79 -54.49
N LYS A 71 3.08 5.90 -55.11
CA LYS A 71 4.42 6.07 -55.66
C LYS A 71 5.45 6.17 -54.53
N GLN A 72 6.54 5.43 -54.67
CA GLN A 72 7.70 5.54 -53.78
C GLN A 72 8.65 6.64 -54.27
N VAL A 73 9.07 7.51 -53.38
CA VAL A 73 10.06 8.57 -53.64
C VAL A 73 11.13 8.58 -52.55
N ARG A 74 12.37 8.96 -52.89
CA ARG A 74 13.40 9.18 -51.87
C ARG A 74 13.27 10.60 -51.32
N LEU A 75 13.01 10.71 -50.03
CA LEU A 75 12.98 11.98 -49.33
C LEU A 75 14.06 12.02 -48.25
N LEU A 76 14.57 13.22 -48.02
CA LEU A 76 15.38 13.54 -46.86
C LEU A 76 14.48 13.56 -45.62
N ARG A 77 14.94 12.92 -44.54
CA ARG A 77 14.30 13.02 -43.23
C ARG A 77 15.33 13.26 -42.13
N LEU A 78 14.88 13.89 -41.04
CA LEU A 78 15.58 13.88 -39.77
C LEU A 78 14.98 12.76 -38.92
N LYS A 79 15.78 11.75 -38.62
CA LYS A 79 15.40 10.65 -37.74
C LYS A 79 16.17 10.77 -36.44
N GLY A 80 15.53 10.43 -35.32
CA GLY A 80 16.20 10.45 -34.02
C GLY A 80 15.19 10.51 -32.89
N THR A 81 15.56 11.17 -31.79
CA THR A 81 14.65 11.38 -30.66
C THR A 81 14.54 12.85 -30.27
N ILE A 82 13.45 13.21 -29.61
CA ILE A 82 13.27 14.53 -29.01
C ILE A 82 13.07 14.39 -27.51
N PRO A 83 13.76 15.21 -26.68
CA PRO A 83 13.66 15.11 -25.24
C PRO A 83 12.37 15.76 -24.73
N ILE A 84 11.67 15.10 -23.82
CA ILE A 84 10.48 15.61 -23.14
C ILE A 84 10.61 15.42 -21.62
N ARG A 85 9.82 16.16 -20.84
CA ARG A 85 9.65 15.92 -19.41
C ARG A 85 8.19 15.65 -19.11
N TYR A 86 7.87 14.43 -18.70
CA TYR A 86 6.52 14.04 -18.33
C TYR A 86 6.50 13.59 -16.87
N MET A 87 5.63 14.20 -16.06
CA MET A 87 5.51 13.92 -14.63
C MET A 87 6.88 13.94 -13.90
N GLY A 88 7.69 14.96 -14.18
CA GLY A 88 9.01 15.15 -13.59
C GLY A 88 10.13 14.27 -14.17
N SER A 89 9.80 13.23 -14.93
CA SER A 89 10.78 12.29 -15.49
C SER A 89 11.15 12.64 -16.94
N PRO A 90 12.44 12.57 -17.32
CA PRO A 90 12.87 12.78 -18.70
C PRO A 90 12.57 11.55 -19.57
N TYR A 91 12.06 11.77 -20.77
CA TYR A 91 11.84 10.73 -21.78
C TYR A 91 12.36 11.19 -23.14
N ASN A 92 12.74 10.24 -23.99
CA ASN A 92 13.16 10.51 -25.37
C ASN A 92 12.12 9.92 -26.31
N ILE A 93 11.43 10.77 -27.07
CA ILE A 93 10.39 10.36 -28.00
C ILE A 93 11.02 10.18 -29.38
N PRO A 94 10.99 8.98 -29.97
CA PRO A 94 11.52 8.75 -31.31
C PRO A 94 10.64 9.40 -32.37
N VAL A 95 11.26 10.17 -33.25
CA VAL A 95 10.57 10.94 -34.30
C VAL A 95 11.30 10.85 -35.64
N SER A 96 10.51 10.99 -36.71
CA SER A 96 10.97 11.16 -38.08
C SER A 96 10.30 12.40 -38.69
N ILE A 97 11.11 13.39 -39.08
CA ILE A 97 10.67 14.64 -39.71
C ILE A 97 11.07 14.59 -41.18
N TRP A 98 10.10 14.35 -42.06
CA TRP A 98 10.30 14.22 -43.50
C TRP A 98 10.21 15.57 -44.18
N ILE A 99 11.21 15.87 -45.01
CA ILE A 99 11.26 17.09 -45.80
C ILE A 99 10.58 16.81 -47.14
N THR A 100 9.44 17.44 -47.39
CA THR A 100 8.68 17.25 -48.62
C THR A 100 9.28 18.03 -49.78
N GLU A 101 8.96 17.65 -51.03
CA GLU A 101 9.40 18.36 -52.23
C GLU A 101 8.93 19.83 -52.29
N PHE A 102 7.89 20.17 -51.52
CA PHE A 102 7.33 21.53 -51.43
C PHE A 102 7.85 22.33 -50.22
N PHE A 103 8.76 21.78 -49.42
CA PHE A 103 9.35 22.49 -48.30
C PHE A 103 10.27 23.62 -48.79
N PRO A 104 10.26 24.82 -48.19
CA PRO A 104 9.55 25.22 -46.96
C PRO A 104 8.15 25.79 -47.19
N ASN A 105 7.66 25.87 -48.42
CA ASN A 105 6.33 26.43 -48.72
C ASN A 105 5.20 25.60 -48.09
N LYS A 106 5.42 24.30 -47.94
CA LYS A 106 4.61 23.40 -47.11
C LYS A 106 5.41 22.93 -45.90
N CYS A 107 4.71 22.65 -44.81
CA CYS A 107 5.30 22.09 -43.60
C CYS A 107 5.93 20.71 -43.87
N PRO A 108 6.91 20.30 -43.04
CA PRO A 108 7.41 18.93 -43.08
C PRO A 108 6.33 17.95 -42.59
N LEU A 109 6.47 16.67 -42.94
CA LEU A 109 5.63 15.61 -42.38
C LEU A 109 6.33 15.01 -41.16
N VAL A 110 5.64 14.93 -40.04
CA VAL A 110 6.23 14.44 -38.79
C VAL A 110 5.54 13.15 -38.35
N TYR A 111 6.35 12.17 -37.98
CA TYR A 111 5.89 10.90 -37.42
C TYR A 111 6.59 10.63 -36.09
N VAL A 112 5.85 10.05 -35.16
CA VAL A 112 6.38 9.37 -33.99
C VAL A 112 6.64 7.92 -34.39
N GLU A 113 7.89 7.47 -34.22
CA GLU A 113 8.31 6.12 -34.60
C GLU A 113 7.94 5.12 -33.50
N ILE A 114 6.99 4.24 -33.76
CA ILE A 114 6.50 3.28 -32.77
C ILE A 114 7.48 2.11 -32.67
N LEU A 115 8.18 1.99 -31.54
CA LEU A 115 9.06 0.85 -31.25
C LEU A 115 8.27 -0.39 -30.83
N GLU A 116 8.92 -1.56 -30.90
CA GLU A 116 8.32 -2.82 -30.45
C GLU A 116 7.86 -2.73 -28.98
N GLY A 117 6.64 -3.20 -28.72
CA GLY A 117 6.03 -3.10 -27.40
C GLY A 117 5.59 -1.68 -27.01
N MET A 118 5.61 -0.71 -27.92
CA MET A 118 4.99 0.61 -27.72
C MET A 118 3.72 0.77 -28.56
N ALA A 119 2.87 1.73 -28.18
CA ALA A 119 1.72 2.16 -28.97
C ALA A 119 1.40 3.63 -28.72
N VAL A 120 0.70 4.24 -29.66
CA VAL A 120 0.08 5.55 -29.50
C VAL A 120 -1.22 5.39 -28.69
N PRO A 121 -1.48 6.22 -27.66
CA PRO A 121 -2.75 6.19 -26.94
C PRO A 121 -3.96 6.32 -27.90
N PRO A 122 -5.02 5.50 -27.77
CA PRO A 122 -6.13 5.47 -28.75
C PRO A 122 -6.83 6.83 -28.98
N SER A 123 -6.81 7.72 -27.99
CA SER A 123 -7.45 9.04 -28.05
C SER A 123 -6.44 10.19 -28.00
N HIS A 124 -5.21 9.97 -28.49
CA HIS A 124 -4.19 11.01 -28.48
C HIS A 124 -4.56 12.16 -29.45
N LYS A 125 -4.69 13.38 -28.93
CA LYS A 125 -5.18 14.55 -29.68
C LYS A 125 -4.32 14.92 -30.90
N HIS A 126 -3.02 14.70 -30.82
CA HIS A 126 -2.04 15.20 -31.80
C HIS A 126 -1.35 14.11 -32.61
N VAL A 127 -1.63 12.83 -32.37
CA VAL A 127 -0.91 11.72 -33.03
C VAL A 127 -1.91 10.62 -33.35
N ASP A 128 -1.94 10.17 -34.60
CA ASP A 128 -2.81 9.08 -35.03
C ASP A 128 -2.23 7.68 -34.72
N SER A 129 -3.01 6.64 -35.01
CA SER A 129 -2.60 5.25 -34.78
C SER A 129 -1.39 4.80 -35.61
N ARG A 130 -1.05 5.52 -36.69
CA ARG A 130 0.14 5.27 -37.52
C ARG A 130 1.34 6.10 -37.06
N GLY A 131 1.18 6.93 -36.03
CA GLY A 131 2.22 7.81 -35.51
C GLY A 131 2.30 9.16 -36.22
N MET A 132 1.43 9.47 -37.18
CA MET A 132 1.46 10.77 -37.87
C MET A 132 1.05 11.88 -36.91
N VAL A 133 1.83 12.96 -36.89
CA VAL A 133 1.63 14.07 -35.96
C VAL A 133 0.81 15.19 -36.62
N TYR A 134 -0.22 15.64 -35.91
CA TYR A 134 -1.06 16.77 -36.25
C TYR A 134 -0.93 17.84 -35.15
N HIS A 135 -0.32 18.98 -35.48
CA HIS A 135 -0.02 20.04 -34.53
C HIS A 135 -0.47 21.41 -35.05
N PRO A 136 -1.00 22.32 -34.21
CA PRO A 136 -1.38 23.66 -34.64
C PRO A 136 -0.26 24.42 -35.36
N TYR A 137 0.99 24.21 -34.93
CA TYR A 137 2.17 24.78 -35.58
C TYR A 137 2.33 24.29 -37.04
N LEU A 138 2.10 23.00 -37.31
CA LEU A 138 2.13 22.46 -38.67
C LEU A 138 0.98 22.99 -39.52
N HIS A 139 -0.19 23.18 -38.91
CA HIS A 139 -1.39 23.67 -39.60
C HIS A 139 -1.24 25.13 -40.05
N ARG A 140 -0.62 25.98 -39.23
CA ARG A 140 -0.42 27.41 -39.50
C ARG A 140 0.92 27.75 -40.16
N TRP A 141 1.63 26.75 -40.67
CA TRP A 141 3.02 26.89 -41.13
C TRP A 141 3.19 27.98 -42.20
N GLN A 142 4.18 28.85 -41.99
CA GLN A 142 4.57 29.95 -42.86
C GLN A 142 6.07 29.86 -43.18
N ALA A 143 6.40 29.62 -44.44
CA ALA A 143 7.77 29.39 -44.93
C ALA A 143 8.83 30.43 -44.50
N GLN A 144 8.41 31.68 -44.31
CA GLN A 144 9.27 32.82 -44.00
C GLN A 144 9.53 33.00 -42.49
N ARG A 145 8.66 32.46 -41.64
CA ARG A 145 8.70 32.67 -40.19
C ARG A 145 8.99 31.38 -39.42
N ASP A 146 8.42 30.28 -39.89
CA ASP A 146 8.49 29.00 -39.20
C ASP A 146 9.72 28.20 -39.62
N ASN A 147 10.26 27.47 -38.65
CA ASN A 147 11.40 26.60 -38.81
C ASN A 147 11.23 25.27 -38.06
N ILE A 148 12.04 24.26 -38.43
CA ILE A 148 12.02 22.91 -37.90
C ILE A 148 12.44 22.88 -36.43
N ALA A 149 13.42 23.70 -36.02
CA ALA A 149 13.87 23.73 -34.63
C ALA A 149 12.73 24.19 -33.70
N ALA A 150 12.01 25.26 -34.06
CA ALA A 150 10.84 25.75 -33.35
C ALA A 150 9.67 24.74 -33.40
N LEU A 151 9.47 24.04 -34.52
CA LEU A 151 8.53 22.92 -34.59
C LEU A 151 8.87 21.85 -33.55
N VAL A 152 10.13 21.42 -33.46
CA VAL A 152 10.55 20.42 -32.47
C VAL A 152 10.36 20.92 -31.05
N PHE A 153 10.67 22.19 -30.77
CA PHE A 153 10.42 22.82 -29.47
C PHE A 153 8.94 22.75 -29.07
N GLU A 154 8.04 23.12 -29.97
CA GLU A 154 6.59 23.03 -29.77
C GLU A 154 6.11 21.59 -29.55
N LEU A 155 6.66 20.62 -30.29
CA LEU A 155 6.38 19.21 -30.09
C LEU A 155 6.86 18.72 -28.72
N CYS A 156 8.05 19.12 -28.27
CA CYS A 156 8.54 18.80 -26.93
C CYS A 156 7.59 19.32 -25.85
N ALA A 157 7.10 20.57 -25.99
CA ALA A 157 6.17 21.18 -25.05
C ALA A 157 4.82 20.43 -25.01
N THR A 158 4.26 20.11 -26.17
CA THR A 158 3.01 19.37 -26.29
C THR A 158 3.12 17.94 -25.74
N PHE A 159 4.18 17.21 -26.11
CA PHE A 159 4.40 15.84 -25.66
C PHE A 159 4.81 15.73 -24.18
N SER A 160 5.39 16.78 -23.60
CA SER A 160 5.63 16.87 -22.16
C SER A 160 4.34 16.94 -21.34
N ARG A 161 3.23 17.42 -21.94
CA ARG A 161 1.89 17.41 -21.30
C ARG A 161 1.17 16.09 -21.53
N ALA A 162 1.26 15.54 -22.74
CA ALA A 162 0.63 14.29 -23.13
C ALA A 162 1.61 13.47 -24.00
N PRO A 163 2.29 12.45 -23.44
CA PRO A 163 3.24 11.65 -24.19
C PRO A 163 2.56 10.87 -25.31
N PRO A 164 3.16 10.85 -26.52
CA PRO A 164 2.54 10.22 -27.68
C PRO A 164 2.72 8.70 -27.71
N LEU A 165 3.54 8.14 -26.82
CA LEU A 165 3.80 6.70 -26.75
C LEU A 165 3.64 6.20 -25.32
N PHE A 166 3.08 5.00 -25.20
CA PHE A 166 3.09 4.22 -23.96
C PHE A 166 3.64 2.82 -24.23
N LYS A 167 4.26 2.22 -23.21
CA LYS A 167 4.68 0.81 -23.26
C LYS A 167 3.44 -0.07 -23.10
N LYS A 168 3.19 -0.95 -24.07
CA LYS A 168 2.21 -2.02 -23.95
C LYS A 168 2.62 -2.88 -22.76
N LYS A 169 1.71 -3.09 -21.81
CA LYS A 169 1.91 -4.10 -20.77
C LYS A 169 2.04 -5.45 -21.49
N ARG A 170 3.11 -6.20 -21.22
CA ARG A 170 3.19 -7.58 -21.70
C ARG A 170 1.97 -8.31 -21.13
N PRO A 171 1.18 -9.02 -21.96
CA PRO A 171 0.17 -9.90 -21.43
C PRO A 171 0.87 -10.90 -20.50
N LEU A 172 0.42 -10.97 -19.25
CA LEU A 172 0.94 -11.96 -18.30
C LEU A 172 0.80 -13.35 -18.93
N ARG A 173 1.86 -14.14 -18.90
CA ARG A 173 1.82 -15.52 -19.41
C ARG A 173 0.79 -16.31 -18.61
N ALA A 174 0.15 -17.29 -19.25
CA ALA A 174 -0.87 -18.12 -18.60
C ALA A 174 -0.33 -18.77 -17.31
N ASP A 175 0.93 -19.21 -17.30
CA ASP A 175 1.59 -19.83 -16.15
C ASP A 175 1.80 -18.84 -15.00
N GLU A 176 2.12 -17.60 -15.32
CA GLU A 176 2.34 -16.53 -14.33
C GLU A 176 1.01 -16.11 -13.70
N ARG A 177 -0.07 -16.03 -14.50
CA ARG A 177 -1.44 -15.85 -13.97
C ARG A 177 -1.85 -17.00 -13.05
N LYS A 178 -1.59 -18.25 -13.44
CA LYS A 178 -1.90 -19.43 -12.62
C LYS A 178 -1.17 -19.39 -11.27
N ARG A 179 0.12 -19.06 -11.27
CA ARG A 179 0.91 -18.93 -10.04
C ARG A 179 0.36 -17.87 -9.09
N LEU A 180 0.03 -16.69 -9.63
CA LEU A 180 -0.55 -15.60 -8.82
C LEU A 180 -1.93 -16.00 -8.24
N LEU A 181 -2.74 -16.71 -9.01
CA LEU A 181 -4.05 -17.18 -8.54
C LEU A 181 -3.90 -18.22 -7.43
N VAL A 182 -2.98 -19.18 -7.59
CA VAL A 182 -2.68 -20.18 -6.54
C VAL A 182 -2.19 -19.49 -5.28
N GLN A 183 -1.30 -18.50 -5.40
CA GLN A 183 -0.79 -17.75 -4.26
C GLN A 183 -1.91 -17.04 -3.49
N GLN A 184 -2.82 -16.36 -4.20
CA GLN A 184 -3.98 -15.70 -3.58
C GLN A 184 -4.88 -16.70 -2.84
N VAL A 185 -5.17 -17.85 -3.46
CA VAL A 185 -6.00 -18.90 -2.84
C VAL A 185 -5.31 -19.48 -1.60
N THR A 186 -3.98 -19.68 -1.63
CA THR A 186 -3.23 -20.18 -0.47
C THR A 186 -3.12 -19.16 0.66
N GLU A 187 -2.97 -17.88 0.35
CA GLU A 187 -2.95 -16.80 1.36
C GLU A 187 -4.33 -16.66 2.02
N GLU A 188 -5.41 -16.79 1.25
CA GLU A 188 -6.76 -16.73 1.80
C GLU A 188 -7.11 -17.97 2.63
N ALA A 189 -6.65 -19.16 2.22
CA ALA A 189 -6.79 -20.39 2.99
C ALA A 189 -6.01 -20.32 4.32
N THR A 190 -4.77 -19.84 4.29
CA THR A 190 -3.96 -19.69 5.52
C THR A 190 -4.56 -18.66 6.46
N LYS A 191 -5.11 -17.55 5.94
CA LYS A 191 -5.83 -16.56 6.74
C LYS A 191 -7.08 -17.15 7.43
N ARG A 192 -7.89 -17.93 6.70
CA ARG A 192 -9.07 -18.59 7.29
C ARG A 192 -8.68 -19.61 8.37
N MET A 193 -7.58 -20.34 8.16
CA MET A 193 -7.05 -21.30 9.14
C MET A 193 -6.55 -20.61 10.41
N THR A 194 -5.80 -19.52 10.30
CA THR A 194 -5.28 -18.79 11.47
C THR A 194 -6.41 -18.11 12.24
N GLU A 195 -7.41 -17.55 11.55
CA GLU A 195 -8.61 -16.99 12.17
C GLU A 195 -9.44 -18.05 12.92
N SER A 196 -9.58 -19.26 12.36
CA SER A 196 -10.25 -20.38 13.04
C SER A 196 -9.49 -20.80 14.30
N SER A 197 -8.17 -20.96 14.21
CA SER A 197 -7.33 -21.37 15.35
C SER A 197 -7.29 -20.31 16.46
N ALA A 198 -7.38 -19.02 16.12
CA ALA A 198 -7.47 -17.94 17.10
C ALA A 198 -8.80 -17.95 17.88
N ARG A 199 -9.93 -18.25 17.21
CA ARG A 199 -11.23 -18.40 17.88
C ARG A 199 -11.23 -19.56 18.86
N ASP A 200 -10.69 -20.71 18.45
CA ASP A 200 -10.63 -21.91 19.29
C ASP A 200 -9.81 -21.68 20.57
N LYS A 201 -8.66 -20.98 20.46
CA LYS A 201 -7.83 -20.60 21.61
C LYS A 201 -8.55 -19.67 22.58
N SER A 202 -9.28 -18.67 22.07
CA SER A 202 -10.07 -17.76 22.91
C SER A 202 -11.19 -18.49 23.67
N THR A 203 -11.93 -19.38 22.99
CA THR A 203 -12.96 -20.20 23.65
C THR A 203 -12.41 -21.17 24.69
N PHE A 204 -11.22 -21.73 24.45
CA PHE A 204 -10.56 -22.60 25.42
C PHE A 204 -10.15 -21.83 26.68
N HIS A 205 -9.60 -20.62 26.54
CA HIS A 205 -9.17 -19.80 27.67
C HIS A 205 -10.36 -19.38 28.54
N SER A 206 -11.45 -18.88 27.95
CA SER A 206 -12.66 -18.52 28.72
C SER A 206 -13.28 -19.72 29.44
N ARG A 207 -13.25 -20.91 28.84
CA ARG A 207 -13.72 -22.14 29.51
C ARG A 207 -12.83 -22.56 30.67
N MET A 208 -11.52 -22.36 30.55
CA MET A 208 -10.57 -22.65 31.62
C MET A 208 -10.74 -21.70 32.80
N GLU A 209 -10.94 -20.41 32.54
CA GLU A 209 -11.24 -19.42 33.59
C GLU A 209 -12.56 -19.71 34.30
N GLU A 210 -13.62 -20.06 33.55
CA GLU A 210 -14.91 -20.43 34.12
C GLU A 210 -14.80 -21.68 35.01
N ARG A 211 -14.03 -22.68 34.56
CA ARG A 211 -13.76 -23.88 35.35
C ARG A 211 -13.03 -23.55 36.65
N ALA A 212 -12.04 -22.66 36.62
CA ALA A 212 -11.31 -22.27 37.82
C ALA A 212 -12.23 -21.56 38.84
N ARG A 213 -13.12 -20.69 38.39
CA ARG A 213 -14.12 -20.02 39.24
C ARG A 213 -15.11 -21.01 39.85
N LEU A 214 -15.60 -21.97 39.06
CA LEU A 214 -16.51 -23.01 39.56
C LEU A 214 -15.84 -23.89 40.62
N GLU A 215 -14.54 -24.20 40.46
CA GLU A 215 -13.78 -24.95 41.45
C GLU A 215 -13.64 -24.19 42.77
N GLU A 216 -13.37 -22.88 42.71
CA GLU A 216 -13.28 -22.00 43.89
C GLU A 216 -14.63 -21.95 44.65
N VAL A 217 -15.74 -21.71 43.95
CA VAL A 217 -17.09 -21.71 44.54
C VAL A 217 -17.43 -23.08 45.15
N SER A 218 -17.05 -24.18 44.49
CA SER A 218 -17.24 -25.53 45.01
C SER A 218 -16.52 -25.75 46.34
N GLN A 219 -15.27 -25.29 46.46
CA GLN A 219 -14.51 -25.39 47.71
C GLN A 219 -15.12 -24.55 48.84
N GLU A 220 -15.63 -23.36 48.53
CA GLU A 220 -16.30 -22.50 49.50
C GLU A 220 -17.58 -23.16 50.04
N LEU A 221 -18.41 -23.73 49.15
CA LEU A 221 -19.61 -24.48 49.53
C LEU A 221 -19.29 -25.70 50.41
N LEU A 222 -18.23 -26.44 50.10
CA LEU A 222 -17.80 -27.59 50.93
C LEU A 222 -17.38 -27.14 52.34
N LYS A 223 -16.70 -26.00 52.44
CA LYS A 223 -16.32 -25.41 53.72
C LYS A 223 -17.55 -24.98 54.52
N GLU A 224 -18.52 -24.33 53.87
CA GLU A 224 -19.77 -23.91 54.52
C GLU A 224 -20.59 -25.12 55.00
N LEU A 225 -20.71 -26.16 54.19
CA LEU A 225 -21.34 -27.43 54.59
C LEU A 225 -20.65 -28.05 55.80
N SER A 226 -19.32 -28.03 55.86
CA SER A 226 -18.57 -28.55 57.01
C SER A 226 -18.86 -27.76 58.29
N ASN A 227 -18.96 -26.42 58.19
CA ASN A 227 -19.26 -25.55 59.33
C ASN A 227 -20.67 -25.82 59.85
N LEU A 228 -21.66 -25.86 58.95
CA LEU A 228 -23.05 -26.19 59.29
C LEU A 228 -23.16 -27.56 59.95
N ASN A 229 -22.39 -28.55 59.49
CA ASN A 229 -22.38 -29.87 60.11
C ASN A 229 -21.85 -29.83 61.55
N VAL A 230 -20.79 -29.06 61.82
CA VAL A 230 -20.26 -28.85 63.17
C VAL A 230 -21.28 -28.14 64.08
N GLU A 231 -21.93 -27.09 63.59
CA GLU A 231 -22.97 -26.36 64.33
C GLU A 231 -24.18 -27.25 64.65
N ASN A 232 -24.60 -28.07 63.69
CA ASN A 232 -25.68 -29.03 63.87
C ASN A 232 -25.31 -30.07 64.94
N MET A 233 -24.09 -30.63 64.90
CA MET A 233 -23.60 -31.56 65.92
C MET A 233 -23.59 -30.94 67.33
N SER A 234 -23.14 -29.70 67.46
CA SER A 234 -23.17 -28.96 68.74
C SER A 234 -24.61 -28.73 69.23
N SER A 235 -25.52 -28.39 68.32
CA SER A 235 -26.95 -28.22 68.62
C SER A 235 -27.59 -29.53 69.08
N VAL A 236 -27.28 -30.65 68.43
CA VAL A 236 -27.73 -32.00 68.83
C VAL A 236 -27.24 -32.35 70.23
N GLN A 237 -25.94 -32.14 70.52
CA GLN A 237 -25.37 -32.38 71.85
C GLN A 237 -26.06 -31.52 72.93
N ARG A 238 -26.37 -30.26 72.63
CA ARG A 238 -27.09 -29.37 73.56
C ARG A 238 -28.51 -29.83 73.83
N ILE A 239 -29.22 -30.30 72.80
CA ILE A 239 -30.57 -30.88 72.94
C ILE A 239 -30.51 -32.13 73.81
N GLU A 240 -29.53 -33.01 73.62
CA GLU A 240 -29.35 -34.21 74.45
C GLU A 240 -29.07 -33.87 75.92
N ALA A 241 -28.21 -32.87 76.19
CA ALA A 241 -27.93 -32.40 77.53
C ALA A 241 -29.19 -31.85 78.23
N LEU A 242 -29.97 -31.01 77.54
CA LEU A 242 -31.24 -30.48 78.06
C LEU A 242 -32.27 -31.59 78.32
N LYS A 243 -32.35 -32.59 77.43
CA LYS A 243 -33.20 -33.77 77.63
C LYS A 243 -32.77 -34.55 78.88
N ALA A 244 -31.46 -34.69 79.14
CA ALA A 244 -30.96 -35.34 80.34
C ALA A 244 -31.27 -34.54 81.62
N GLU A 245 -31.14 -33.21 81.59
CA GLU A 245 -31.52 -32.33 82.69
C GLU A 245 -33.02 -32.40 82.99
N ASN A 246 -33.87 -32.37 81.97
CA ASN A 246 -35.32 -32.54 82.12
C ASN A 246 -35.65 -33.90 82.77
N ARG A 247 -35.02 -35.00 82.36
CA ARG A 247 -35.22 -36.31 83.00
C ARG A 247 -34.84 -36.29 84.48
N SER A 248 -33.74 -35.63 84.84
CA SER A 248 -33.31 -35.49 86.24
C SER A 248 -34.28 -34.63 87.06
N LEU A 249 -34.80 -33.54 86.48
CA LEU A 249 -35.81 -32.71 87.11
C LEU A 249 -37.14 -33.46 87.30
N GLU A 250 -37.59 -34.21 86.30
CA GLU A 250 -38.76 -35.08 86.40
C GLU A 250 -38.61 -36.12 87.52
N ALA A 251 -37.42 -36.74 87.64
CA ALA A 251 -37.10 -37.65 88.74
C ALA A 251 -37.12 -36.95 90.11
N TRP A 252 -36.50 -35.77 90.23
CA TRP A 252 -36.52 -34.99 91.47
C TRP A 252 -37.93 -34.56 91.86
N VAL A 253 -38.75 -34.10 90.91
CA VAL A 253 -40.15 -33.75 91.15
C VAL A 253 -40.94 -34.98 91.59
N LYS A 254 -40.64 -36.17 91.05
CA LYS A 254 -41.28 -37.42 91.48
C LYS A 254 -40.92 -37.78 92.93
N ASP A 255 -39.67 -37.57 93.34
CA ASP A 255 -39.16 -37.90 94.67
C ASP A 255 -39.58 -36.88 95.75
N ASN A 256 -39.80 -35.62 95.38
CA ASN A 256 -40.15 -34.52 96.29
C ASN A 256 -41.66 -34.17 96.30
N LYS A 257 -42.52 -35.12 95.93
CA LYS A 257 -43.99 -34.93 95.87
C LYS A 257 -44.70 -34.84 97.23
N GLU A 258 -44.01 -35.03 98.35
CA GLU A 258 -44.62 -34.97 99.69
C GLU A 258 -43.81 -34.08 100.66
N PRO A 259 -44.46 -33.18 101.42
CA PRO A 259 -43.78 -32.31 102.38
C PRO A 259 -43.28 -33.14 103.58
N LYS A 260 -41.95 -33.21 103.75
CA LYS A 260 -41.35 -33.84 104.94
C LYS A 260 -41.30 -32.85 106.11
N ASN A 261 -41.90 -33.32 107.20
CA ASN A 261 -42.15 -32.78 108.53
C ASN A 261 -41.10 -31.76 109.08
N VAL A 262 -41.60 -30.75 109.79
CA VAL A 262 -40.95 -29.48 110.15
C VAL A 262 -39.84 -29.63 111.22
N ASP A 263 -39.69 -30.80 111.86
CA ASP A 263 -38.77 -31.02 112.98
C ASP A 263 -37.32 -31.41 112.59
N SER A 264 -37.01 -31.61 111.31
CA SER A 264 -35.63 -31.88 110.85
C SER A 264 -34.90 -30.64 110.30
N LEU A 265 -35.46 -29.43 110.47
CA LEU A 265 -34.91 -28.18 109.92
C LEU A 265 -33.95 -27.41 110.86
N LEU A 266 -33.60 -27.92 112.04
CA LEU A 266 -32.76 -27.22 113.02
C LEU A 266 -31.30 -27.70 113.15
N LYS A 267 -30.72 -28.30 112.12
CA LYS A 267 -29.25 -28.34 111.94
C LYS A 267 -28.90 -28.15 110.47
N ALA A 268 -28.79 -26.90 110.06
CA ALA A 268 -28.14 -26.56 108.80
C ALA A 268 -26.61 -26.65 108.97
N PRO A 269 -25.89 -27.39 108.11
CA PRO A 269 -24.57 -27.00 107.67
C PRO A 269 -24.72 -26.27 106.32
N SER A 270 -24.43 -24.97 106.37
CA SER A 270 -23.78 -24.17 105.33
C SER A 270 -24.07 -24.51 103.86
N ILE A 271 -24.83 -23.63 103.21
CA ILE A 271 -24.88 -23.49 101.74
C ILE A 271 -23.43 -23.48 101.20
N PRO A 272 -23.04 -24.42 100.32
CA PRO A 272 -21.79 -24.28 99.59
C PRO A 272 -21.86 -23.03 98.73
N GLN A 273 -21.05 -22.02 99.06
CA GLN A 273 -20.97 -20.71 98.39
C GLN A 273 -20.57 -20.76 96.89
N GLN A 274 -20.53 -21.94 96.27
CA GLN A 274 -20.16 -22.10 94.86
C GLN A 274 -21.31 -21.82 93.88
N GLN A 275 -22.58 -21.80 94.30
CA GLN A 275 -23.70 -21.56 93.37
C GLN A 275 -24.04 -20.09 93.11
N VAL A 276 -23.46 -19.12 93.85
CA VAL A 276 -23.72 -17.69 93.62
C VAL A 276 -22.77 -17.08 92.56
N ARG A 277 -21.65 -17.72 92.24
CA ARG A 277 -20.71 -17.18 91.23
C ARG A 277 -21.13 -17.40 89.77
N ALA A 278 -21.92 -18.44 89.46
CA ALA A 278 -22.27 -18.74 88.07
C ALA A 278 -23.33 -17.80 87.45
N ARG A 279 -24.11 -17.09 88.27
CA ARG A 279 -25.14 -16.15 87.77
C ARG A 279 -24.62 -14.74 87.48
N LYS A 280 -23.39 -14.38 87.88
CA LYS A 280 -22.83 -13.04 87.63
C LYS A 280 -21.88 -12.93 86.43
N LEU A 281 -21.46 -14.05 85.80
CA LEU A 281 -20.60 -13.98 84.60
C LEU A 281 -21.33 -14.06 83.25
N ARG A 282 -22.63 -14.40 83.20
CA ARG A 282 -23.40 -14.50 81.95
C ARG A 282 -24.03 -13.18 81.45
N ARG A 283 -23.61 -12.03 82.00
CA ARG A 283 -24.11 -10.70 81.62
C ARG A 283 -23.08 -9.78 80.96
N LYS A 284 -21.86 -10.26 80.68
CA LYS A 284 -20.86 -9.55 79.87
C LYS A 284 -19.97 -10.55 79.11
N GLN A 285 -20.44 -10.97 77.94
CA GLN A 285 -19.69 -11.20 76.70
C GLN A 285 -20.66 -11.74 75.66
#